data_AF-A0A7W1HIN3-F1
#
_entry.id   AF-A0A7W1HIN3-F1
#
_cell.length_a   1.000
_cell.length_b   1.000
_cell.length_c   1.000
_cell.angle_alpha   90.00
_cell.angle_beta   90.00
_cell.angle_gamma   90.00
#
_symmetry.space_group_name_H-M   'P 1'
#
loop_
_entity.id
_entity.type
_entity.pdbx_description
1 polymer ?
#
loop_
_entity_poly.entity_id
_entity_poly.type
_entity_poly.pdbx_seq_one_letter_code
_entity_poly.pdbx_strand_id
1 'polypeptide(L)' 'MNDISSSDDDGMVAVRWTGTGEHVGELNAIPPTGKKSDVSAISIHRMADGKIAATWEVWDTPGLLEQIGVVAPMG' A
#
# COMPACT_ATOMS: atom_id res chain seq x y z
N MET A 1 7.39 4.64 10.51
CA MET A 1 8.78 4.41 10.07
C MET A 1 8.71 3.46 8.89
N ASN A 2 9.15 3.92 7.72
CA ASN A 2 9.27 3.06 6.54
C ASN A 2 10.58 2.28 6.68
N ASP A 3 10.61 1.04 6.19
CA ASP A 3 11.79 0.18 6.29
C ASP A 3 11.94 -0.65 5.01
N ILE A 4 13.18 -1.00 4.67
CA ILE A 4 13.54 -1.76 3.49
C ILE A 4 14.45 -2.90 3.92
N SER A 5 14.07 -4.12 3.56
CA SER A 5 14.90 -5.32 3.73
C SER A 5 15.12 -6.01 2.39
N SER A 6 16.26 -6.68 2.24
CA SER A 6 16.60 -7.45 1.04
C SER A 6 17.05 -8.85 1.42
N SER A 7 16.78 -9.83 0.55
CA SER A 7 17.34 -11.18 0.67
C SER A 7 18.33 -11.44 -0.47
N ASP A 8 19.56 -11.83 -0.14
CA ASP A 8 20.65 -12.03 -1.10
C ASP A 8 20.42 -13.18 -2.10
N ASP A 9 19.64 -14.20 -1.74
CA ASP A 9 19.54 -15.45 -2.53
C ASP A 9 18.68 -15.30 -3.80
N ASP A 10 17.61 -14.52 -3.75
CA ASP A 10 16.61 -14.38 -4.84
C ASP A 10 16.51 -12.96 -5.44
N GLY A 11 17.34 -12.02 -4.95
CA GLY A 11 17.28 -10.62 -5.38
C GLY A 11 15.97 -9.93 -5.00
N MET A 12 15.33 -10.36 -3.91
CA MET A 12 14.07 -9.78 -3.43
C MET A 12 14.34 -8.60 -2.50
N VAL A 13 13.55 -7.53 -2.65
CA VAL A 13 13.57 -6.33 -1.82
C VAL A 13 12.16 -6.10 -1.29
N ALA A 14 11.95 -6.17 0.01
CA ALA A 14 10.70 -5.83 0.67
C ALA A 14 10.76 -4.40 1.22
N VAL A 15 9.73 -3.62 0.95
CA VAL A 15 9.59 -2.23 1.38
C VAL A 15 8.29 -2.11 2.17
N ARG A 16 8.37 -1.74 3.45
CA ARG A 16 7.22 -1.30 4.22
C ARG A 16 7.10 0.21 4.12
N TRP A 17 5.93 0.69 3.70
CA TRP A 17 5.67 2.12 3.54
C TRP A 17 4.28 2.51 4.04
N THR A 18 4.12 3.81 4.32
CA THR A 18 2.82 4.44 4.60
C THR A 18 2.56 5.53 3.57
N GLY A 19 1.42 5.46 2.89
CA GLY A 19 0.94 6.49 1.97
C GLY A 19 -0.12 7.35 2.65
N THR A 20 -0.04 8.66 2.45
CA THR A 20 -1.00 9.62 2.98
C THR A 20 -1.73 10.30 1.83
N GLY A 21 -3.04 10.51 1.97
CA GLY A 21 -3.83 11.07 0.88
C GLY A 21 -5.23 11.51 1.29
N GLU A 22 -5.92 12.15 0.36
CA GLU A 22 -7.32 12.52 0.45
C GLU A 22 -8.10 11.84 -0.68
N HIS A 23 -9.23 11.23 -0.35
CA HIS A 23 -10.06 10.51 -1.32
C HIS A 23 -10.88 11.49 -2.18
N VAL A 24 -10.22 12.05 -3.19
CA VAL A 24 -10.77 13.09 -4.09
C VAL A 24 -11.16 12.57 -5.47
N GLY A 25 -10.81 11.33 -5.80
CA GLY A 25 -11.21 10.65 -7.04
C GLY A 25 -11.95 9.35 -6.73
N GLU A 26 -12.50 8.70 -7.75
CA GLU A 26 -13.11 7.38 -7.59
C GLU A 26 -12.06 6.32 -7.26
N LEU A 27 -12.34 5.48 -6.26
CA LEU A 27 -11.49 4.35 -5.85
C LEU A 27 -12.30 3.06 -5.91
N ASN A 28 -11.99 2.13 -6.83
CA ASN A 28 -12.69 0.84 -6.94
C ASN A 28 -14.24 0.99 -6.98
N ALA A 29 -14.75 1.89 -7.82
CA ALA A 29 -16.17 2.25 -7.90
C ALA A 29 -16.77 2.89 -6.64
N ILE A 30 -15.94 3.33 -5.69
CA ILE A 30 -16.34 4.12 -4.53
C ILE A 30 -16.21 5.60 -4.91
N PRO A 31 -17.29 6.39 -4.87
CA PRO A 31 -17.24 7.83 -5.13
C PRO A 31 -16.32 8.57 -4.14
N PRO A 32 -15.72 9.70 -4.54
CA PRO A 32 -14.84 10.47 -3.67
C PRO A 32 -15.57 10.92 -2.41
N THR A 33 -14.91 10.77 -1.25
CA THR A 33 -15.50 11.10 0.07
C THR A 33 -14.91 12.37 0.68
N GLY A 34 -13.81 12.90 0.13
CA GLY A 34 -13.09 14.06 0.67
C GLY A 34 -12.42 13.80 2.03
N LYS A 35 -12.33 12.53 2.46
CA LYS A 35 -11.70 12.16 3.72
C LYS A 35 -10.21 11.90 3.52
N LYS A 36 -9.44 12.24 4.55
CA LYS A 36 -8.02 11.90 4.64
C LYS A 36 -7.85 10.46 5.10
N SER A 37 -6.77 9.83 4.64
CA SER A 37 -6.40 8.48 5.05
C SER A 37 -4.89 8.30 5.07
N ASP A 38 -4.43 7.48 6.02
CA ASP A 38 -3.09 6.92 6.09
C ASP A 38 -3.17 5.41 5.81
N VAL A 39 -2.54 4.95 4.74
CA VAL A 39 -2.57 3.55 4.30
C VAL A 39 -1.21 2.91 4.49
N SER A 40 -1.15 1.86 5.30
CA SER A 40 0.06 1.04 5.42
C SER A 40 0.11 -0.01 4.30
N ALA A 41 1.30 -0.22 3.76
CA ALA A 41 1.50 -1.16 2.66
C ALA A 41 2.88 -1.83 2.74
N ILE A 42 2.97 -2.97 2.07
CA ILE A 42 4.23 -3.68 1.80
C ILE A 42 4.31 -3.90 0.29
N SER A 43 5.45 -3.55 -0.30
CA SER A 43 5.80 -3.89 -1.68
C SER A 43 7.00 -4.81 -1.67
N ILE A 44 6.95 -5.88 -2.45
CA ILE A 44 8.06 -6.82 -2.67
C ILE A 44 8.48 -6.67 -4.13
N HIS A 45 9.74 -6.35 -4.36
CA HIS A 45 10.33 -6.20 -5.67
C HIS A 45 11.32 -7.34 -5.91
N ARG A 46 11.19 -8.04 -7.03
CA ARG A 46 12.25 -8.93 -7.53
C ARG A 46 13.17 -8.12 -8.43
N MET A 47 14.46 -8.14 -8.13
CA MET A 47 15.50 -7.47 -8.91
C MET A 47 16.16 -8.45 -9.89
N ALA A 48 16.33 -8.03 -11.14
CA ALA A 48 17.14 -8.73 -12.14
C ALA A 48 17.86 -7.70 -13.02
N ASP A 49 19.14 -7.93 -13.29
CA ASP A 49 19.99 -7.05 -14.12
C ASP A 49 19.93 -5.56 -13.69
N GLY A 50 19.91 -5.32 -12.37
CA GLY A 50 19.83 -3.98 -11.79
C GLY A 50 18.48 -3.27 -11.96
N LYS A 51 17.42 -3.99 -12.35
CA LYS A 51 16.07 -3.44 -12.57
C LYS A 51 15.02 -4.25 -11.80
N ILE A 52 13.86 -3.64 -11.57
CA ILE A 52 12.70 -4.33 -11.02
C ILE A 52 12.11 -5.22 -12.13
N ALA A 53 12.18 -6.53 -11.93
CA ALA A 53 11.61 -7.53 -12.83
C ALA A 53 10.15 -7.83 -12.51
N ALA A 54 9.76 -7.72 -11.23
CA ALA A 54 8.39 -7.91 -10.77
C ALA A 54 8.15 -7.15 -9.47
N THR A 55 6.89 -6.76 -9.25
CA THR A 55 6.42 -6.13 -8.03
C THR A 55 5.14 -6.84 -7.56
N TRP A 56 5.07 -7.13 -6.27
CA TRP A 56 3.86 -7.56 -5.58
C TRP A 56 3.59 -6.59 -4.44
N GLU A 57 2.34 -6.16 -4.30
CA GLU A 57 1.97 -5.19 -3.27
C GLU A 57 0.75 -5.66 -2.49
N VAL A 58 0.75 -5.36 -1.20
CA VAL A 58 -0.40 -5.53 -0.32
C VAL A 58 -0.59 -4.27 0.49
N TRP A 59 -1.82 -3.74 0.48
CA TRP A 59 -2.19 -2.53 1.18
C TRP A 59 -3.25 -2.89 2.23
N ASP A 60 -3.27 -2.14 3.33
CA ASP A 60 -4.33 -2.19 4.34
C ASP A 60 -5.64 -1.61 3.79
N THR A 61 -6.26 -2.36 2.88
CA THR A 61 -7.52 -2.00 2.23
C THR A 61 -8.67 -1.91 3.24
N PRO A 62 -8.83 -2.85 4.20
CA PRO A 62 -9.84 -2.71 5.23
C PRO A 62 -9.68 -1.40 6.03
N GLY A 63 -8.48 -1.10 6.52
CA GLY A 63 -8.20 0.13 7.26
C GLY A 63 -8.41 1.40 6.42
N LEU A 64 -8.12 1.35 5.11
CA LEU A 64 -8.44 2.44 4.19
C LEU A 64 -9.96 2.65 4.10
N LEU A 65 -10.73 1.58 3.83
CA LEU A 65 -12.19 1.64 3.68
C LEU A 65 -12.89 2.17 4.93
N GLU A 66 -12.39 1.82 6.12
CA GLU A 66 -12.85 2.39 7.39
C GLU A 66 -12.59 3.90 7.46
N GLN A 67 -11.37 4.35 7.16
CA GLN A 67 -10.99 5.76 7.20
C GLN A 67 -11.79 6.62 6.23
N ILE A 68 -12.08 6.11 5.02
CA ILE A 68 -12.92 6.81 4.05
C ILE A 68 -14.43 6.64 4.32
N GLY A 69 -14.80 5.80 5.30
CA GLY A 69 -16.17 5.62 5.81
C GLY A 69 -17.09 4.78 4.93
N VAL A 70 -16.53 3.83 4.20
CA VAL A 70 -17.27 2.85 3.39
C VAL A 70 -17.76 1.69 4.25
N VAL A 71 -16.96 1.30 5.24
CA VAL A 71 -17.31 0.29 6.24
C VAL A 71 -17.16 0.88 7.65
N ALA A 72 -17.86 0.28 8.62
CA ALA A 72 -17.74 0.67 10.01
C ALA A 72 -16.37 0.22 10.57
N PRO A 73 -15.76 0.98 11.50
CA PRO A 73 -14.51 0.58 12.12
C PRO A 73 -14.67 -0.75 12.85
N MET A 74 -13.71 -1.66 12.65
CA MET A 74 -13.60 -2.85 13.48
C MET A 74 -13.10 -2.43 14.87
N GLY A 75 -13.93 -2.68 15.90
CA GLY A 75 -13.64 -2.33 17.29
C GLY A 75 -12.58 -3.19 17.95
#